data_AF-A0A8H9C6F9-F1
#
_entry.id   AF-A0A8H9C6F9-F1
#
_cell.length_a   1.000
_cell.length_b   1.000
_cell.length_c   1.000
_cell.angle_alpha   90.00
_cell.angle_beta   90.00
_cell.angle_gamma   90.00
#
_symmetry.space_group_name_H-M   'P 1'
#
loop_
_entity.id
_entity.type
_entity.pdbx_description
1 polymer ?
#
loop_
_entity_poly.entity_id
_entity_poly.type
_entity_poly.pdbx_seq_one_letter_code
_entity_poly.pdbx_strand_id
1 'polypeptide(L)'
;MSPALIAQSVAGGGGLSLTRQRAVELGDGRNGYGGVVSVINGAPIITHGTTSPGLIAQSVSGGGGLISNGATMIAQTSGGGGRSGNVNLGFAAPIRAYGEGSVAVIARSTHDPIIDIAQGVDIVGGPGGSALLLDSPINQITNAGHLTTMDGAAGQTVRTLSGDTTFTNKGVLTGSVTLAQGGANTLRNLAEGTINAGTSLDLGGGTLHNAGLLGNGGALGKTVITGSLIQSDTASLQIRLDQKTGAADSFAVTGTGKLAGQLRPTILDLTTIKPGTVVRTILTAAENLDVSGLRIGSSAILGHALNARDGKLSLATTIDFAPQALSRSGRVIGQVIANAQTAGQGHFRDMLPRLVGPVQHGDLDQAYYNLSGAGTSAVSTVGTQMSNAFMTSLVRQPGGSDRNQTWNLWGQDLGGLSQTSNRGVGMGTLSTRLGGQALGIDARPDKDTLAGLAVSVGSTSFSTSNWVN
;
A
#
# COMPACT_ATOMS: atom_id res chain seq x y z
N MET A 1 8.77 4.46 33.09
CA MET A 1 10.00 4.60 32.31
C MET A 1 11.09 3.70 32.88
N SER A 2 11.57 2.74 32.07
CA SER A 2 12.60 1.77 32.43
C SER A 2 13.34 1.28 31.17
N PRO A 3 14.53 1.83 30.85
CA PRO A 3 15.28 1.35 29.69
C PRO A 3 15.71 -0.11 29.86
N ALA A 4 15.74 -0.90 28.79
CA ALA A 4 16.18 -2.29 28.88
C ALA A 4 17.70 -2.42 28.92
N LEU A 5 18.42 -1.64 28.12
CA LEU A 5 19.89 -1.62 28.10
C LEU A 5 20.41 -0.18 28.07
N ILE A 6 21.37 0.11 28.94
CA ILE A 6 22.16 1.35 28.89
C ILE A 6 23.63 0.97 28.79
N ALA A 7 24.28 1.39 27.70
CA ALA A 7 25.71 1.27 27.49
C ALA A 7 26.32 2.67 27.48
N GLN A 8 27.27 2.94 28.38
CA GLN A 8 27.81 4.29 28.51
C GLN A 8 29.31 4.29 28.77
N SER A 9 30.02 5.23 28.14
CA SER A 9 31.36 5.64 28.52
C SER A 9 31.35 7.14 28.78
N VAL A 10 31.52 7.50 30.06
CA VAL A 10 31.45 8.90 30.52
C VAL A 10 32.76 9.22 31.22
N ALA A 11 33.53 10.14 30.66
CA ALA A 11 34.75 10.66 31.28
C ALA A 11 34.49 12.01 31.94
N GLY A 12 35.23 12.42 32.97
CA GLY A 12 34.97 13.66 33.72
C GLY A 12 33.89 13.53 34.82
N GLY A 13 33.67 12.30 35.31
CA GLY A 13 32.66 11.98 36.32
C GLY A 13 31.22 11.93 35.77
N GLY A 14 30.32 11.32 36.53
CA GLY A 14 28.89 11.23 36.21
C GLY A 14 28.36 9.80 36.08
N GLY A 15 27.39 9.56 35.19
CA GLY A 15 26.82 8.22 34.96
C GLY A 15 25.31 8.17 34.75
N LEU A 16 24.62 7.29 35.46
CA LEU A 16 23.16 7.15 35.39
C LEU A 16 22.54 7.49 36.74
N SER A 17 21.57 8.40 36.74
CA SER A 17 20.70 8.66 37.89
C SER A 17 19.25 8.37 37.52
N LEU A 18 18.65 7.43 38.26
CA LEU A 18 17.23 7.08 38.14
C LEU A 18 16.39 7.69 39.26
N THR A 19 16.88 8.75 39.92
CA THR A 19 16.16 9.42 41.00
C THR A 19 15.07 10.33 40.43
N ARG A 20 13.95 10.49 41.15
CA ARG A 20 12.89 11.45 40.74
C ARG A 20 13.14 12.88 41.25
N GLN A 21 14.37 13.20 41.66
CA GLN A 21 14.69 14.51 42.25
C GLN A 21 14.90 15.57 41.16
N ARG A 22 14.57 16.83 41.46
CA ARG A 22 14.59 17.95 40.51
C ARG A 22 16.00 18.56 40.30
N ALA A 23 16.97 18.20 41.13
CA ALA A 23 18.35 18.68 41.05
C ALA A 23 19.31 17.50 41.23
N VAL A 24 19.78 16.96 40.12
CA VAL A 24 20.87 15.98 40.06
C VAL A 24 21.93 16.59 39.16
N GLU A 25 23.15 16.71 39.67
CA GLU A 25 24.32 17.03 38.90
C GLU A 25 25.11 15.75 38.65
N LEU A 26 25.41 15.47 37.39
CA LEU A 26 26.26 14.36 36.99
C LEU A 26 27.54 14.92 36.35
N GLY A 27 28.68 14.52 36.90
CA GLY A 27 29.99 14.99 36.44
C GLY A 27 30.46 16.25 37.13
N ASP A 28 31.77 16.48 37.06
CA ASP A 28 32.43 17.63 37.69
C ASP A 28 32.93 18.66 36.66
N GLY A 29 32.55 18.51 35.39
CA GLY A 29 32.92 19.41 34.30
C GLY A 29 34.40 19.37 33.94
N ARG A 30 35.18 18.41 34.45
CA ARG A 30 36.59 18.28 34.10
C ARG A 30 36.75 17.64 32.74
N ASN A 31 37.85 18.00 32.07
CA ASN A 31 38.21 17.39 30.80
C ASN A 31 38.38 15.88 30.96
N GLY A 32 37.84 15.13 30.00
CA GLY A 32 37.92 13.68 30.02
C GLY A 32 37.65 13.07 28.65
N TYR A 33 38.30 11.96 28.35
CA TYR A 33 38.13 11.24 27.09
C TYR A 33 37.15 10.08 27.28
N GLY A 34 35.97 10.17 26.66
CA GLY A 34 35.04 9.05 26.59
C GLY A 34 35.64 7.93 25.75
N GLY A 35 35.45 6.68 26.18
CA GLY A 35 35.87 5.50 25.43
C GLY A 35 34.86 5.12 24.34
N VAL A 36 35.23 4.16 23.50
CA VAL A 36 34.31 3.55 22.53
C VAL A 36 33.21 2.81 23.29
N VAL A 37 31.96 2.98 22.84
CA VAL A 37 30.84 2.14 23.24
C VAL A 37 30.50 1.22 22.07
N SER A 38 30.62 -0.08 22.28
CA SER A 38 30.23 -1.08 21.28
C SER A 38 29.14 -1.98 21.86
N VAL A 39 28.02 -2.07 21.14
CA VAL A 39 26.89 -2.94 21.49
C VAL A 39 26.58 -3.82 20.29
N ILE A 40 26.56 -5.13 20.51
CA ILE A 40 26.09 -6.12 19.54
C ILE A 40 24.83 -6.76 20.14
N ASN A 41 23.68 -6.53 19.51
CA ASN A 41 22.43 -7.13 19.95
C ASN A 41 22.20 -8.47 19.25
N GLY A 42 22.40 -9.57 19.98
CA GLY A 42 22.16 -10.94 19.50
C GLY A 42 20.82 -11.55 19.92
N ALA A 43 20.03 -10.87 20.76
CA ALA A 43 18.74 -11.35 21.25
C ALA A 43 17.67 -10.23 21.25
N PRO A 44 16.37 -10.56 21.24
CA PRO A 44 15.33 -9.53 21.27
C PRO A 44 15.43 -8.64 22.51
N ILE A 45 15.39 -7.32 22.33
CA ILE A 45 15.23 -6.33 23.41
C ILE A 45 13.83 -5.75 23.31
N ILE A 46 13.04 -5.87 24.39
CA ILE A 46 11.64 -5.45 24.39
C ILE A 46 11.35 -4.60 25.63
N THR A 47 10.73 -3.44 25.44
CA THR A 47 10.19 -2.61 26.52
C THR A 47 8.73 -2.27 26.28
N HIS A 48 7.94 -2.20 27.37
CA HIS A 48 6.50 -1.89 27.31
C HIS A 48 6.11 -0.62 28.06
N GLY A 49 6.93 -0.14 28.99
CA GLY A 49 6.60 1.04 29.78
C GLY A 49 6.61 2.32 28.94
N THR A 50 5.75 3.28 29.28
CA THR A 50 5.80 4.65 28.72
C THR A 50 7.21 5.23 28.83
N THR A 51 7.62 5.91 27.75
CA THR A 51 8.94 6.54 27.58
C THR A 51 10.12 5.65 27.95
N SER A 52 10.02 4.33 27.72
CA SER A 52 11.03 3.34 28.12
C SER A 52 11.87 2.89 26.93
N PRO A 53 13.10 3.40 26.77
CA PRO A 53 13.89 3.08 25.60
C PRO A 53 14.33 1.62 25.55
N GLY A 54 14.50 1.05 24.36
CA GLY A 54 15.08 -0.28 24.22
C GLY A 54 16.56 -0.25 24.61
N LEU A 55 17.33 0.53 23.86
CA LEU A 55 18.76 0.75 24.07
C LEU A 55 19.08 2.23 24.16
N ILE A 56 19.88 2.61 25.15
CA ILE A 56 20.57 3.90 25.19
C ILE A 56 22.07 3.64 25.13
N ALA A 57 22.74 4.18 24.12
CA ALA A 57 24.19 4.10 23.99
C ALA A 57 24.80 5.50 23.97
N GLN A 58 25.74 5.78 24.87
CA GLN A 58 26.36 7.10 24.95
C GLN A 58 27.87 7.07 25.17
N SER A 59 28.61 7.84 24.39
CA SER A 59 30.00 8.18 24.70
C SER A 59 30.11 9.68 24.89
N VAL A 60 30.48 10.13 26.09
CA VAL A 60 30.50 11.55 26.46
C VAL A 60 31.86 11.90 27.06
N SER A 61 32.45 12.97 26.53
CA SER A 61 33.63 13.64 27.10
C SER A 61 33.22 14.77 28.04
N GLY A 62 34.03 15.06 29.07
CA GLY A 62 33.86 16.27 29.87
C GLY A 62 32.83 16.21 31.01
N GLY A 63 32.35 15.01 31.33
CA GLY A 63 31.41 14.64 32.37
C GLY A 63 29.95 14.73 31.91
N GLY A 64 29.04 14.30 32.78
CA GLY A 64 27.60 14.30 32.50
C GLY A 64 26.95 12.96 32.74
N GLY A 65 25.86 12.69 32.03
CA GLY A 65 25.21 11.39 32.14
C GLY A 65 23.73 11.41 31.81
N LEU A 66 23.05 10.33 32.15
CA LEU A 66 21.61 10.17 31.94
C LEU A 66 20.88 10.38 33.26
N ILE A 67 19.88 11.25 33.25
CA ILE A 67 18.98 11.47 34.38
C ILE A 67 17.56 11.15 33.95
N SER A 68 16.88 10.33 34.74
CA SER A 68 15.43 10.22 34.67
C SER A 68 14.81 11.36 35.47
N ASN A 69 13.93 12.16 34.87
CA ASN A 69 13.11 13.12 35.66
C ASN A 69 11.75 12.51 36.08
N GLY A 70 11.60 11.19 35.99
CA GLY A 70 10.34 10.47 36.19
C GLY A 70 9.45 10.35 34.96
N ALA A 71 9.68 11.17 33.91
CA ALA A 71 8.91 11.15 32.66
C ALA A 71 9.77 10.89 31.42
N THR A 72 11.01 11.39 31.38
CA THR A 72 11.93 11.29 30.23
C THR A 72 13.38 11.09 30.69
N MET A 73 14.18 10.39 29.88
CA MET A 73 15.63 10.33 30.07
C MET A 73 16.24 11.59 29.45
N ILE A 74 16.88 12.41 30.28
CA ILE A 74 17.59 13.62 29.88
C ILE A 74 19.07 13.31 29.92
N ALA A 75 19.76 13.57 28.82
CA ALA A 75 21.20 13.44 28.76
C ALA A 75 21.83 14.80 29.12
N GLN A 76 22.49 14.87 30.27
CA GLN A 76 23.22 16.05 30.75
C GLN A 76 24.68 16.04 30.32
N THR A 77 25.22 17.23 30.11
CA THR A 77 26.66 17.50 29.90
C THR A 77 27.12 18.48 30.96
N SER A 78 28.26 18.24 31.59
CA SER A 78 28.84 19.15 32.58
C SER A 78 29.80 20.20 31.99
N GLY A 79 29.89 20.30 30.66
CA GLY A 79 30.63 21.37 29.96
C GLY A 79 32.15 21.20 29.89
N GLY A 80 32.70 20.09 30.41
CA GLY A 80 34.12 19.78 30.25
C GLY A 80 34.49 19.47 28.79
N GLY A 81 35.75 19.67 28.44
CA GLY A 81 36.29 19.33 27.13
C GLY A 81 36.74 17.86 27.02
N GLY A 82 37.20 17.49 25.84
CA GLY A 82 37.76 16.16 25.54
C GLY A 82 37.23 15.61 24.22
N ARG A 83 37.50 14.33 23.97
CA ARG A 83 36.95 13.59 22.83
C ARG A 83 36.17 12.38 23.34
N SER A 84 34.94 12.18 22.87
CA SER A 84 34.26 10.91 23.06
C SER A 84 34.82 9.87 22.09
N GLY A 85 34.59 8.59 22.40
CA GLY A 85 34.79 7.51 21.45
C GLY A 85 33.58 7.34 20.55
N ASN A 86 33.74 6.50 19.52
CA ASN A 86 32.63 6.13 18.65
C ASN A 86 31.58 5.33 19.43
N VAL A 87 30.33 5.42 18.96
CA VAL A 87 29.23 4.57 19.43
C VAL A 87 28.89 3.60 18.31
N ASN A 88 29.38 2.37 18.40
CA ASN A 88 29.21 1.35 17.37
C ASN A 88 28.10 0.37 17.77
N LEU A 89 26.97 0.41 17.07
CA LEU A 89 25.79 -0.39 17.39
C LEU A 89 25.48 -1.35 16.24
N GLY A 90 25.63 -2.64 16.49
CA GLY A 90 25.27 -3.71 15.55
C GLY A 90 24.03 -4.45 16.05
N PHE A 91 22.98 -4.52 15.23
CA PHE A 91 21.74 -5.20 15.59
C PHE A 91 21.51 -6.43 14.71
N ALA A 92 21.60 -7.61 15.32
CA ALA A 92 21.30 -8.91 14.70
C ALA A 92 19.97 -9.52 15.20
N ALA A 93 19.31 -8.85 16.14
CA ALA A 93 18.03 -9.24 16.71
C ALA A 93 17.15 -7.99 16.98
N PRO A 94 15.82 -8.13 17.02
CA PRO A 94 14.91 -6.99 17.06
C PRO A 94 14.99 -6.18 18.36
N ILE A 95 14.74 -4.88 18.27
CA ILE A 95 14.55 -3.98 19.41
C ILE A 95 13.18 -3.33 19.28
N ARG A 96 12.27 -3.61 20.22
CA ARG A 96 10.88 -3.13 20.17
C ARG A 96 10.52 -2.40 21.45
N ALA A 97 10.32 -1.09 21.35
CA ALA A 97 9.95 -0.24 22.47
C ALA A 97 8.48 0.17 22.35
N TYR A 98 7.56 -0.67 22.82
CA TYR A 98 6.12 -0.54 22.57
C TYR A 98 5.42 0.60 23.33
N GLY A 99 6.01 1.10 24.42
CA GLY A 99 5.38 2.11 25.25
C GLY A 99 5.27 3.47 24.56
N GLU A 100 4.22 4.24 24.85
CA GLU A 100 4.03 5.59 24.32
C GLU A 100 5.26 6.49 24.55
N GLY A 101 5.64 7.27 23.54
CA GLY A 101 6.81 8.15 23.52
C GLY A 101 8.16 7.42 23.59
N SER A 102 8.19 6.08 23.50
CA SER A 102 9.43 5.32 23.66
C SER A 102 10.25 5.31 22.39
N VAL A 103 11.56 5.44 22.55
CA VAL A 103 12.53 5.33 21.46
C VAL A 103 13.19 3.95 21.50
N ALA A 104 13.26 3.24 20.37
CA ALA A 104 13.90 1.92 20.37
C ALA A 104 15.41 2.02 20.63
N VAL A 105 16.10 2.92 19.93
CA VAL A 105 17.54 3.17 20.08
C VAL A 105 17.82 4.65 20.19
N ILE A 106 18.48 5.04 21.29
CA ILE A 106 19.04 6.37 21.47
C ILE A 106 20.56 6.26 21.39
N ALA A 107 21.20 7.00 20.50
CA ALA A 107 22.66 7.06 20.43
C ALA A 107 23.15 8.50 20.57
N ARG A 108 24.16 8.70 21.42
CA ARG A 108 24.76 10.01 21.67
C ARG A 108 26.28 9.93 21.71
N SER A 109 26.96 10.80 20.97
CA SER A 109 28.42 10.94 20.95
C SER A 109 28.81 12.38 20.63
N THR A 110 30.00 12.81 21.08
CA THR A 110 30.66 14.01 20.55
C THR A 110 31.58 13.71 19.35
N HIS A 111 31.57 12.46 18.86
CA HIS A 111 32.09 12.00 17.56
C HIS A 111 30.94 11.35 16.78
N ASP A 112 31.04 10.03 16.52
CA ASP A 112 30.26 9.38 15.48
C ASP A 112 29.53 8.16 16.03
N PRO A 113 28.19 8.14 16.04
CA PRO A 113 27.43 6.91 16.10
C PRO A 113 27.40 6.22 14.74
N ILE A 114 27.80 4.95 14.74
CA ILE A 114 27.69 4.02 13.60
C ILE A 114 26.64 2.98 13.98
N ILE A 115 25.57 2.89 13.20
CA ILE A 115 24.45 1.99 13.44
C ILE A 115 24.29 1.06 12.24
N ASP A 116 24.42 -0.24 12.48
CA ASP A 116 24.21 -1.29 11.48
C ASP A 116 23.07 -2.22 11.90
N ILE A 117 21.99 -2.24 11.10
CA ILE A 117 20.82 -3.10 11.32
C ILE A 117 20.86 -4.21 10.28
N ALA A 118 20.93 -5.46 10.73
CA ALA A 118 20.98 -6.62 9.86
C ALA A 118 19.64 -6.91 9.17
N GLN A 119 19.67 -7.71 8.11
CA GLN A 119 18.48 -8.15 7.40
C GLN A 119 17.55 -8.94 8.32
N GLY A 120 16.24 -8.71 8.20
CA GLY A 120 15.22 -9.39 9.02
C GLY A 120 15.12 -8.89 10.46
N VAL A 121 15.87 -7.86 10.83
CA VAL A 121 15.80 -7.23 12.16
C VAL A 121 14.83 -6.07 12.15
N ASP A 122 13.86 -6.09 13.08
CA ASP A 122 12.94 -4.98 13.30
C ASP A 122 13.42 -4.08 14.43
N ILE A 123 13.55 -2.78 14.16
CA ILE A 123 13.72 -1.75 15.20
C ILE A 123 12.45 -0.90 15.22
N VAL A 124 11.68 -1.01 16.29
CA VAL A 124 10.32 -0.46 16.39
C VAL A 124 10.21 0.49 17.58
N GLY A 125 9.99 1.77 17.29
CA GLY A 125 9.66 2.79 18.29
C GLY A 125 8.19 2.73 18.74
N GLY A 126 7.89 3.31 19.90
CA GLY A 126 6.54 3.33 20.44
C GLY A 126 5.65 4.38 19.77
N PRO A 127 4.34 4.41 20.07
CA PRO A 127 3.44 5.45 19.59
C PRO A 127 3.94 6.84 20.01
N GLY A 128 4.05 7.80 19.08
CA GLY A 128 4.62 9.12 19.34
C GLY A 128 6.14 9.13 19.66
N GLY A 129 6.81 7.98 19.56
CA GLY A 129 8.25 7.81 19.75
C GLY A 129 9.02 7.73 18.43
N SER A 130 10.19 7.08 18.45
CA SER A 130 11.02 6.86 17.25
C SER A 130 11.77 5.53 17.27
N ALA A 131 12.12 4.99 16.11
CA ALA A 131 13.02 3.84 16.04
C ALA A 131 14.43 4.28 16.45
N LEU A 132 14.94 5.35 15.83
CA LEU A 132 16.27 5.89 16.09
C LEU A 132 16.19 7.36 16.48
N LEU A 133 16.82 7.72 17.60
CA LEU A 133 17.08 9.10 18.00
C LEU A 133 18.59 9.30 18.19
N LEU A 134 19.18 10.14 17.35
CA LEU A 134 20.61 10.40 17.38
C LEU A 134 20.89 11.86 17.74
N ASP A 135 21.91 12.07 18.56
CA ASP A 135 22.40 13.41 18.90
C ASP A 135 23.92 13.39 18.87
N SER A 136 24.50 13.65 17.70
CA SER A 136 25.94 13.57 17.46
C SER A 136 26.36 14.37 16.23
N PRO A 137 27.61 14.87 16.18
CA PRO A 137 28.12 15.63 15.03
C PRO A 137 28.12 14.89 13.68
N ILE A 138 28.34 13.56 13.66
CA ILE A 138 28.33 12.76 12.43
C ILE A 138 27.58 11.44 12.69
N ASN A 139 26.49 11.20 11.96
CA ASN A 139 25.62 10.05 12.16
C ASN A 139 25.69 9.13 10.95
N GLN A 140 26.07 7.87 11.16
CA GLN A 140 26.11 6.85 10.10
C GLN A 140 25.09 5.76 10.39
N ILE A 141 24.12 5.59 9.50
CA ILE A 141 23.04 4.61 9.63
C ILE A 141 23.05 3.69 8.41
N THR A 142 23.17 2.40 8.63
CA THR A 142 22.97 1.35 7.62
C THR A 142 21.78 0.49 8.03
N ASN A 143 20.66 0.61 7.31
CA ASN A 143 19.49 -0.23 7.53
C ASN A 143 19.38 -1.32 6.47
N ALA A 144 19.60 -2.60 6.83
CA ALA A 144 19.21 -3.74 6.01
C ALA A 144 17.95 -4.46 6.52
N GLY A 145 17.44 -4.08 7.70
CA GLY A 145 16.25 -4.63 8.33
C GLY A 145 15.00 -3.78 8.10
N HIS A 146 14.16 -3.65 9.12
CA HIS A 146 12.97 -2.81 9.13
C HIS A 146 13.06 -1.74 10.23
N LEU A 147 12.93 -0.47 9.82
CA LEU A 147 12.81 0.67 10.73
C LEU A 147 11.37 1.20 10.69
N THR A 148 10.71 1.26 11.84
CA THR A 148 9.37 1.87 11.95
C THR A 148 9.01 2.26 13.39
N THR A 149 7.81 2.81 13.58
CA THR A 149 7.19 2.94 14.91
C THR A 149 5.85 2.21 14.94
N MET A 150 5.24 2.12 16.12
CA MET A 150 3.88 1.62 16.28
C MET A 150 2.82 2.46 15.55
N ASP A 151 3.15 3.69 15.15
CA ASP A 151 2.27 4.54 14.30
C ASP A 151 2.46 4.28 12.80
N GLY A 152 3.37 3.36 12.44
CA GLY A 152 3.71 3.02 11.07
C GLY A 152 4.13 4.26 10.27
N ALA A 153 3.50 4.49 9.12
CA ALA A 153 3.82 5.60 8.25
C ALA A 153 3.50 6.99 8.85
N ALA A 154 2.59 7.07 9.83
CA ALA A 154 2.28 8.34 10.49
C ALA A 154 3.35 8.75 11.52
N GLY A 155 4.19 7.81 11.96
CA GLY A 155 5.16 8.01 13.02
C GLY A 155 6.49 8.61 12.57
N GLN A 156 7.20 9.23 13.52
CA GLN A 156 8.57 9.71 13.32
C GLN A 156 9.55 8.55 13.53
N THR A 157 10.07 7.94 12.45
CA THR A 157 10.90 6.73 12.57
C THR A 157 12.36 7.04 12.89
N VAL A 158 12.97 8.00 12.20
CA VAL A 158 14.36 8.41 12.45
C VAL A 158 14.40 9.89 12.74
N ARG A 159 15.10 10.28 13.81
CA ARG A 159 15.33 11.67 14.16
C ARG A 159 16.79 11.88 14.54
N THR A 160 17.46 12.83 13.92
CA THR A 160 18.77 13.31 14.34
C THR A 160 18.64 14.75 14.83
N LEU A 161 19.14 15.04 16.02
CA LEU A 161 19.02 16.36 16.65
C LEU A 161 20.10 17.34 16.20
N SER A 162 21.26 16.82 15.81
CA SER A 162 22.44 17.58 15.42
C SER A 162 23.26 16.80 14.39
N GLY A 163 24.18 17.50 13.72
CA GLY A 163 25.24 16.91 12.90
C GLY A 163 24.86 16.46 11.50
N ASP A 164 25.88 16.08 10.75
CA ASP A 164 25.76 15.51 9.42
C ASP A 164 25.25 14.07 9.52
N THR A 165 24.34 13.68 8.65
CA THR A 165 23.81 12.31 8.63
C THR A 165 23.98 11.64 7.28
N THR A 166 24.66 10.49 7.28
CA THR A 166 24.67 9.56 6.13
C THR A 166 23.81 8.36 6.48
N PHE A 167 22.64 8.26 5.85
CA PHE A 167 21.70 7.16 6.05
C PHE A 167 21.59 6.34 4.77
N THR A 168 22.08 5.10 4.80
CA THR A 168 21.91 4.12 3.73
C THR A 168 20.81 3.11 4.08
N ASN A 169 19.76 3.05 3.26
CA ASN A 169 18.66 2.10 3.37
C ASN A 169 18.77 1.01 2.29
N LYS A 170 18.93 -0.24 2.73
CA LYS A 170 18.88 -1.48 1.93
C LYS A 170 17.65 -2.33 2.27
N GLY A 171 17.08 -2.12 3.47
CA GLY A 171 15.88 -2.81 3.94
C GLY A 171 14.63 -1.96 3.73
N VAL A 172 13.75 -1.98 4.73
CA VAL A 172 12.49 -1.23 4.74
C VAL A 172 12.56 -0.10 5.75
N LEU A 173 12.18 1.09 5.31
CA LEU A 173 11.96 2.26 6.16
C LEU A 173 10.49 2.67 6.05
N THR A 174 9.74 2.65 7.16
CA THR A 174 8.32 3.02 7.20
C THR A 174 8.08 4.12 8.21
N GLY A 175 7.78 5.34 7.74
CA GLY A 175 7.50 6.50 8.58
C GLY A 175 8.18 7.79 8.10
N SER A 176 8.04 8.84 8.91
CA SER A 176 8.70 10.12 8.70
C SER A 176 10.16 10.10 9.16
N VAL A 177 10.98 10.94 8.55
CA VAL A 177 12.40 11.13 8.89
C VAL A 177 12.66 12.61 9.11
N THR A 178 13.48 12.93 10.11
CA THR A 178 13.93 14.29 10.37
C THR A 178 15.42 14.26 10.66
N LEU A 179 16.19 14.79 9.71
CA LEU A 179 17.62 14.98 9.86
C LEU A 179 17.91 16.40 10.35
N ALA A 180 19.08 16.60 10.96
CA ALA A 180 19.41 17.87 11.57
C ALA A 180 19.55 18.97 10.52
N GLN A 181 19.01 20.15 10.81
CA GLN A 181 19.06 21.28 9.88
C GLN A 181 20.50 21.76 9.66
N GLY A 182 20.85 22.11 8.41
CA GLY A 182 22.15 22.70 8.07
C GLY A 182 23.32 21.72 8.03
N GLY A 183 23.10 20.44 8.30
CA GLY A 183 24.10 19.38 8.10
C GLY A 183 24.20 18.92 6.65
N ALA A 184 25.34 18.34 6.28
CA ALA A 184 25.59 17.68 4.99
C ALA A 184 24.87 16.31 4.92
N ASN A 185 23.54 16.34 4.98
CA ASN A 185 22.72 15.15 5.09
C ASN A 185 22.53 14.43 3.74
N THR A 186 22.65 13.11 3.76
CA THR A 186 22.31 12.24 2.63
C THR A 186 21.49 11.04 3.09
N LEU A 187 20.37 10.81 2.42
CA LEU A 187 19.58 9.59 2.54
C LEU A 187 19.70 8.82 1.22
N ARG A 188 20.25 7.60 1.26
CA ARG A 188 20.46 6.75 0.09
C ARG A 188 19.58 5.52 0.20
N ASN A 189 18.54 5.44 -0.61
CA ASN A 189 17.77 4.22 -0.78
C ASN A 189 18.40 3.39 -1.90
N LEU A 190 18.99 2.24 -1.57
CA LEU A 190 19.61 1.36 -2.58
C LEU A 190 18.55 0.59 -3.38
N ALA A 191 18.97 -0.15 -4.40
CA ALA A 191 18.06 -0.82 -5.35
C ALA A 191 17.10 -1.81 -4.66
N GLU A 192 17.59 -2.53 -3.66
CA GLU A 192 16.82 -3.43 -2.80
C GLU A 192 15.97 -2.70 -1.75
N GLY A 193 16.26 -1.43 -1.49
CA GLY A 193 15.67 -0.66 -0.42
C GLY A 193 14.24 -0.18 -0.73
N THR A 194 13.39 -0.20 0.28
CA THR A 194 12.04 0.35 0.23
C THR A 194 11.87 1.47 1.25
N ILE A 195 11.40 2.62 0.79
CA ILE A 195 10.93 3.72 1.62
C ILE A 195 9.41 3.84 1.47
N ASN A 196 8.71 3.46 2.55
CA ASN A 196 7.30 3.75 2.77
C ASN A 196 7.22 5.06 3.57
N ALA A 197 7.35 6.18 2.85
CA ALA A 197 7.47 7.49 3.45
C ALA A 197 6.22 7.88 4.22
N GLY A 198 6.42 8.54 5.35
CA GLY A 198 5.36 9.21 6.09
C GLY A 198 4.95 10.54 5.48
N THR A 199 4.42 11.43 6.31
CA THR A 199 4.03 12.78 5.90
C THR A 199 5.24 13.68 5.60
N SER A 200 6.41 13.38 6.16
CA SER A 200 7.62 14.18 6.00
C SER A 200 8.91 13.33 5.91
N LEU A 201 9.76 13.64 4.93
CA LEU A 201 11.16 13.29 4.87
C LEU A 201 11.96 14.60 4.94
N ASP A 202 12.16 15.12 6.15
CA ASP A 202 12.94 16.32 6.38
C ASP A 202 14.43 15.96 6.39
N LEU A 203 15.15 16.36 5.34
CA LEU A 203 16.56 16.07 5.16
C LEU A 203 17.45 17.23 5.65
N GLY A 204 16.89 18.26 6.28
CA GLY A 204 17.65 19.40 6.79
C GLY A 204 18.37 20.21 5.71
N GLY A 205 17.86 20.20 4.47
CA GLY A 205 18.51 20.77 3.28
C GLY A 205 19.37 19.78 2.48
N GLY A 206 19.47 18.53 2.94
CA GLY A 206 20.22 17.45 2.27
C GLY A 206 19.55 16.87 1.02
N THR A 207 20.06 15.71 0.58
CA THR A 207 19.61 15.03 -0.64
C THR A 207 19.17 13.59 -0.39
N LEU A 208 18.01 13.22 -0.93
CA LEU A 208 17.55 11.83 -1.05
C LEU A 208 17.97 11.28 -2.42
N HIS A 209 18.86 10.29 -2.41
CA HIS A 209 19.19 9.47 -3.56
C HIS A 209 18.35 8.20 -3.55
N ASN A 210 17.41 8.07 -4.49
CA ASN A 210 16.56 6.89 -4.61
C ASN A 210 17.02 5.98 -5.77
N ALA A 211 17.39 4.75 -5.47
CA ALA A 211 17.65 3.68 -6.43
C ALA A 211 16.68 2.50 -6.32
N GLY A 212 15.95 2.39 -5.20
CA GLY A 212 14.93 1.36 -4.96
C GLY A 212 13.51 1.89 -5.09
N LEU A 213 12.62 1.40 -4.21
CA LEU A 213 11.21 1.78 -4.17
C LEU A 213 10.99 2.97 -3.22
N LEU A 214 10.37 4.04 -3.72
CA LEU A 214 9.86 5.15 -2.92
C LEU A 214 8.34 5.23 -3.10
N GLY A 215 7.59 5.25 -2.01
CA GLY A 215 6.14 5.41 -2.00
C GLY A 215 5.64 6.05 -0.71
N ASN A 216 4.37 6.45 -0.68
CA ASN A 216 3.72 6.86 0.56
C ASN A 216 3.22 5.62 1.30
N GLY A 217 3.67 5.44 2.54
CA GLY A 217 3.32 4.29 3.38
C GLY A 217 1.97 4.41 4.10
N GLY A 218 1.40 5.60 4.17
CA GLY A 218 0.20 5.92 4.95
C GLY A 218 -1.09 5.81 4.14
N ALA A 219 -2.12 6.54 4.57
CA ALA A 219 -3.29 6.79 3.73
C ALA A 219 -2.91 7.60 2.48
N LEU A 220 -3.81 7.67 1.48
CA LEU A 220 -3.60 8.54 0.32
C LEU A 220 -3.33 9.96 0.79
N GLY A 221 -2.21 10.54 0.34
CA GLY A 221 -1.84 11.86 0.79
C GLY A 221 -0.50 12.37 0.31
N LYS A 222 -0.09 13.47 0.93
CA LYS A 222 1.11 14.21 0.57
C LYS A 222 2.27 13.84 1.48
N THR A 223 3.43 13.56 0.89
CA THR A 223 4.73 13.51 1.58
C THR A 223 5.54 14.75 1.21
N VAL A 224 6.05 15.48 2.21
CA VAL A 224 6.96 16.61 1.99
C VAL A 224 8.40 16.12 2.13
N ILE A 225 9.25 16.42 1.15
CA ILE A 225 10.68 16.13 1.17
C ILE A 225 11.40 17.48 1.32
N THR A 226 11.90 17.76 2.51
CA THR A 226 12.64 19.01 2.79
C THR A 226 14.10 18.83 2.40
N GLY A 227 14.43 19.16 1.16
CA GLY A 227 15.72 18.89 0.53
C GLY A 227 15.54 18.60 -0.96
N SER A 228 16.57 18.02 -1.58
CA SER A 228 16.54 17.59 -2.98
C SER A 228 16.23 16.10 -3.12
N LEU A 229 15.60 15.72 -4.23
CA LEU A 229 15.31 14.33 -4.59
C LEU A 229 16.01 13.99 -5.91
N ILE A 230 16.86 12.98 -5.89
CA ILE A 230 17.52 12.42 -7.07
C ILE A 230 17.16 10.95 -7.19
N GLN A 231 16.37 10.62 -8.18
CA GLN A 231 15.97 9.26 -8.49
C GLN A 231 16.77 8.73 -9.69
N SER A 232 17.36 7.54 -9.53
CA SER A 232 18.11 6.85 -10.58
C SER A 232 17.20 6.15 -11.60
N ASP A 233 17.80 5.62 -12.65
CA ASP A 233 17.14 4.89 -13.74
C ASP A 233 16.64 3.49 -13.35
N THR A 234 17.16 2.90 -12.27
CA THR A 234 16.67 1.62 -11.72
C THR A 234 15.53 1.79 -10.71
N ALA A 235 15.30 3.03 -10.24
CA ALA A 235 14.38 3.30 -9.17
C ALA A 235 12.91 3.19 -9.59
N SER A 236 12.06 2.96 -8.60
CA SER A 236 10.60 2.93 -8.76
C SER A 236 9.94 3.95 -7.83
N LEU A 237 9.13 4.85 -8.40
CA LEU A 237 8.25 5.76 -7.64
C LEU A 237 6.83 5.21 -7.67
N GLN A 238 6.30 4.83 -6.52
CA GLN A 238 4.92 4.36 -6.38
C GLN A 238 3.98 5.52 -6.11
N ILE A 239 2.89 5.58 -6.87
CA ILE A 239 1.80 6.55 -6.68
C ILE A 239 0.48 5.81 -6.63
N ARG A 240 -0.22 5.84 -5.48
CA ARG A 240 -1.56 5.26 -5.38
C ARG A 240 -2.61 6.31 -5.77
N LEU A 241 -3.65 5.84 -6.45
CA LEU A 241 -4.70 6.66 -7.04
C LEU A 241 -6.07 6.11 -6.64
N ASP A 242 -6.96 6.98 -6.17
CA ASP A 242 -8.38 6.67 -6.02
C ASP A 242 -9.19 7.40 -7.10
N GLN A 243 -9.76 6.64 -8.04
CA GLN A 243 -10.56 7.17 -9.14
C GLN A 243 -11.94 7.68 -8.73
N LYS A 244 -12.47 7.21 -7.59
CA LYS A 244 -13.79 7.63 -7.10
C LYS A 244 -13.74 9.02 -6.49
N THR A 245 -12.72 9.30 -5.68
CA THR A 245 -12.59 10.58 -4.97
C THR A 245 -11.74 11.60 -5.71
N GLY A 246 -10.91 11.17 -6.66
CA GLY A 246 -9.91 12.04 -7.28
C GLY A 246 -8.61 12.18 -6.45
N ALA A 247 -8.53 11.55 -5.27
CA ALA A 247 -7.37 11.64 -4.38
C ALA A 247 -6.20 10.76 -4.83
N ALA A 248 -4.98 11.29 -4.77
CA ALA A 248 -3.77 10.58 -5.13
C ALA A 248 -2.67 10.82 -4.11
N ASP A 249 -1.71 9.91 -4.06
CA ASP A 249 -0.43 10.19 -3.43
C ASP A 249 0.28 11.33 -4.18
N SER A 250 0.95 12.20 -3.43
CA SER A 250 1.77 13.26 -4.01
C SER A 250 3.02 13.52 -3.19
N PHE A 251 4.08 13.99 -3.86
CA PHE A 251 5.34 14.38 -3.22
C PHE A 251 5.60 15.87 -3.43
N ALA A 252 6.01 16.59 -2.39
CA ALA A 252 6.48 17.97 -2.53
C ALA A 252 7.93 18.07 -2.08
N VAL A 253 8.82 18.34 -3.03
CA VAL A 253 10.25 18.54 -2.84
C VAL A 253 10.53 20.02 -2.69
N THR A 254 11.18 20.44 -1.61
CA THR A 254 11.49 21.86 -1.38
C THR A 254 12.74 22.34 -2.12
N GLY A 255 13.59 21.43 -2.58
CA GLY A 255 14.75 21.71 -3.43
C GLY A 255 14.53 21.26 -4.87
N THR A 256 15.59 20.77 -5.50
CA THR A 256 15.57 20.25 -6.87
C THR A 256 15.06 18.80 -6.90
N GLY A 257 14.20 18.49 -7.89
CA GLY A 257 13.73 17.14 -8.19
C GLY A 257 14.30 16.64 -9.52
N LYS A 258 15.05 15.53 -9.50
CA LYS A 258 15.47 14.80 -10.69
C LYS A 258 14.88 13.39 -10.65
N LEU A 259 14.00 13.08 -11.59
CA LEU A 259 13.29 11.82 -11.65
C LEU A 259 13.70 11.04 -12.90
N ALA A 260 14.35 9.91 -12.67
CA ALA A 260 14.52 8.86 -13.67
C ALA A 260 13.83 7.57 -13.23
N GLY A 261 13.93 6.53 -14.05
CA GLY A 261 13.45 5.19 -13.71
C GLY A 261 11.96 5.01 -13.99
N GLN A 262 11.26 4.23 -13.17
CA GLN A 262 9.88 3.84 -13.40
C GLN A 262 8.92 4.54 -12.45
N LEU A 263 7.86 5.13 -12.99
CA LEU A 263 6.68 5.53 -12.24
C LEU A 263 5.67 4.37 -12.24
N ARG A 264 5.28 3.91 -11.05
CA ARG A 264 4.37 2.78 -10.84
C ARG A 264 3.04 3.28 -10.25
N PRO A 265 2.10 3.73 -11.08
CA PRO A 265 0.76 4.08 -10.62
C PRO A 265 0.01 2.82 -10.15
N THR A 266 -0.75 2.92 -9.06
CA THR A 266 -1.60 1.84 -8.56
C THR A 266 -2.99 2.39 -8.26
N ILE A 267 -4.03 1.87 -8.91
CA ILE A 267 -5.41 2.27 -8.63
C ILE A 267 -5.93 1.44 -7.45
N LEU A 268 -6.41 2.08 -6.39
CA LEU A 268 -6.82 1.40 -5.16
C LEU A 268 -8.13 0.62 -5.29
N ASP A 269 -9.11 1.16 -6.03
CA ASP A 269 -10.37 0.47 -6.32
C ASP A 269 -10.56 0.38 -7.83
N LEU A 270 -10.31 -0.82 -8.36
CA LEU A 270 -10.52 -1.13 -9.77
C LEU A 270 -11.98 -1.47 -10.09
N THR A 271 -12.86 -1.64 -9.10
CA THR A 271 -14.25 -2.11 -9.31
C THR A 271 -15.22 -0.98 -9.68
N THR A 272 -14.83 0.28 -9.45
CA THR A 272 -15.69 1.47 -9.65
C THR A 272 -15.11 2.48 -10.62
N ILE A 273 -14.11 2.07 -11.41
CA ILE A 273 -13.46 2.96 -12.37
C ILE A 273 -14.42 3.37 -13.49
N LYS A 274 -14.35 4.63 -13.88
CA LYS A 274 -15.18 5.20 -14.95
C LYS A 274 -14.32 5.54 -16.17
N PRO A 275 -14.86 5.44 -17.39
CA PRO A 275 -14.19 5.91 -18.58
C PRO A 275 -13.87 7.41 -18.48
N GLY A 276 -12.78 7.83 -19.10
CA GLY A 276 -12.37 9.24 -19.18
C GLY A 276 -10.96 9.48 -18.66
N THR A 277 -10.57 10.76 -18.67
CA THR A 277 -9.22 11.20 -18.28
C THR A 277 -9.28 11.98 -16.98
N VAL A 278 -8.47 11.57 -16.01
CA VAL A 278 -8.27 12.30 -14.76
C VAL A 278 -6.82 12.74 -14.67
N VAL A 279 -6.59 14.03 -14.47
CA VAL A 279 -5.26 14.63 -14.33
C VAL A 279 -5.00 14.98 -12.88
N ARG A 280 -3.83 14.58 -12.35
CA ARG A 280 -3.45 14.84 -10.95
C ARG A 280 -2.01 15.27 -10.86
N THR A 281 -1.73 16.25 -10.01
CA THR A 281 -0.35 16.59 -9.68
C THR A 281 0.19 15.57 -8.69
N ILE A 282 1.23 14.85 -9.08
CA ILE A 282 1.83 13.76 -8.29
C ILE A 282 3.18 14.16 -7.67
N LEU A 283 3.83 15.18 -8.22
CA LEU A 283 5.04 15.73 -7.64
C LEU A 283 5.15 17.23 -7.91
N THR A 284 5.66 17.97 -6.93
CA THR A 284 6.07 19.37 -7.08
C THR A 284 7.50 19.54 -6.58
N ALA A 285 8.36 20.23 -7.31
CA ALA A 285 9.66 20.70 -6.85
C ALA A 285 9.64 22.24 -6.78
N ALA A 286 10.18 22.83 -5.72
CA ALA A 286 10.19 24.29 -5.57
C ALA A 286 11.27 24.96 -6.44
N GLU A 287 12.35 24.24 -6.74
CA GLU A 287 13.42 24.70 -7.64
C GLU A 287 13.24 24.06 -9.04
N ASN A 288 14.22 23.31 -9.52
CA ASN A 288 14.19 22.67 -10.83
C ASN A 288 13.54 21.28 -10.76
N LEU A 289 12.84 20.91 -11.83
CA LEU A 289 12.28 19.57 -12.02
C LEU A 289 12.72 19.00 -13.36
N ASP A 290 13.54 17.94 -13.32
CA ASP A 290 13.93 17.14 -14.49
C ASP A 290 13.24 15.78 -14.42
N VAL A 291 12.45 15.45 -15.44
CA VAL A 291 11.75 14.15 -15.56
C VAL A 291 12.10 13.42 -16.86
N SER A 292 13.15 13.87 -17.56
CA SER A 292 13.54 13.34 -18.87
C SER A 292 13.87 11.84 -18.86
N GLY A 293 14.35 11.33 -17.72
CA GLY A 293 14.64 9.91 -17.53
C GLY A 293 13.48 9.07 -16.99
N LEU A 294 12.31 9.68 -16.71
CA LEU A 294 11.18 9.01 -16.09
C LEU A 294 10.35 8.27 -17.14
N ARG A 295 10.03 7.01 -16.85
CA ARG A 295 9.23 6.13 -17.70
C ARG A 295 7.98 5.71 -16.96
N ILE A 296 6.90 5.48 -17.71
CA ILE A 296 5.66 4.94 -17.18
C ILE A 296 5.12 3.89 -18.15
N GLY A 297 4.70 2.74 -17.62
CA GLY A 297 4.00 1.73 -18.40
C GLY A 297 2.53 2.10 -18.59
N SER A 298 1.93 1.66 -19.69
CA SER A 298 0.48 1.72 -19.94
C SER A 298 -0.05 0.30 -20.21
N SER A 299 -1.33 0.06 -19.96
CA SER A 299 -2.03 -1.18 -20.34
C SER A 299 -3.00 -0.91 -21.50
N ALA A 300 -3.67 -1.95 -22.00
CA ALA A 300 -4.63 -1.78 -23.07
C ALA A 300 -5.81 -0.85 -22.71
N ILE A 301 -6.24 -0.87 -21.44
CA ILE A 301 -7.36 -0.06 -20.92
C ILE A 301 -6.87 1.22 -20.23
N LEU A 302 -5.69 1.18 -19.61
CA LEU A 302 -5.13 2.31 -18.87
C LEU A 302 -4.02 2.98 -19.68
N GLY A 303 -4.35 4.14 -20.24
CA GLY A 303 -3.38 5.06 -20.81
C GLY A 303 -2.80 5.98 -19.74
N HIS A 304 -1.49 6.16 -19.74
CA HIS A 304 -0.81 7.11 -18.88
C HIS A 304 -0.02 8.13 -19.71
N ALA A 305 -0.16 9.40 -19.35
CA ALA A 305 0.65 10.48 -19.91
C ALA A 305 1.21 11.36 -18.78
N LEU A 306 2.47 11.75 -18.94
CA LEU A 306 3.16 12.63 -18.01
C LEU A 306 3.28 14.02 -18.62
N ASN A 307 3.00 15.04 -17.80
CA ASN A 307 3.19 16.43 -18.18
C ASN A 307 3.94 17.15 -17.06
N ALA A 308 5.12 17.68 -17.38
CA ALA A 308 5.93 18.47 -16.46
C ALA A 308 5.92 19.94 -16.86
N ARG A 309 5.43 20.81 -15.98
CA ARG A 309 5.35 22.26 -16.21
C ARG A 309 5.44 23.01 -14.89
N ASP A 310 6.18 24.13 -14.87
CA ASP A 310 6.30 25.05 -13.73
C ASP A 310 6.66 24.34 -12.41
N GLY A 311 7.64 23.42 -12.45
CA GLY A 311 8.08 22.64 -11.28
C GLY A 311 7.08 21.56 -10.82
N LYS A 312 6.01 21.30 -11.58
CA LYS A 312 4.99 20.30 -11.25
C LYS A 312 4.99 19.16 -12.26
N LEU A 313 4.93 17.93 -11.77
CA LEU A 313 4.66 16.73 -12.55
C LEU A 313 3.20 16.33 -12.38
N SER A 314 2.45 16.37 -13.47
CA SER A 314 1.08 15.86 -13.55
C SER A 314 1.03 14.51 -14.25
N LEU A 315 0.28 13.58 -13.67
CA LEU A 315 -0.08 12.31 -14.26
C LEU A 315 -1.53 12.40 -14.79
N ALA A 316 -1.68 12.26 -16.10
CA ALA A 316 -2.97 12.00 -16.72
C ALA A 316 -3.17 10.48 -16.79
N THR A 317 -4.27 10.00 -16.21
CA THR A 317 -4.71 8.61 -16.35
C THR A 317 -6.00 8.58 -17.16
N THR A 318 -5.94 7.94 -18.32
CA THR A 318 -7.07 7.76 -19.23
C THR A 318 -7.54 6.33 -19.15
N ILE A 319 -8.82 6.15 -18.85
CA ILE A 319 -9.47 4.84 -18.82
C ILE A 319 -10.33 4.73 -20.08
N ASP A 320 -9.93 3.85 -20.99
CA ASP A 320 -10.65 3.57 -22.23
C ASP A 320 -10.94 2.07 -22.34
N PHE A 321 -12.21 1.71 -22.24
CA PHE A 321 -12.64 0.31 -22.37
C PHE A 321 -12.78 -0.14 -23.82
N ALA A 322 -12.81 0.79 -24.79
CA ALA A 322 -13.01 0.50 -26.20
C ALA A 322 -11.93 1.17 -27.08
N PRO A 323 -10.63 0.95 -26.80
CA PRO A 323 -9.56 1.57 -27.57
C PRO A 323 -9.64 1.21 -29.05
N GLN A 324 -9.27 2.18 -29.89
CA GLN A 324 -9.35 2.09 -31.36
C GLN A 324 -8.65 0.84 -31.93
N ALA A 325 -7.60 0.36 -31.25
CA ALA A 325 -6.82 -0.82 -31.63
C ALA A 325 -7.57 -2.16 -31.53
N LEU A 326 -8.75 -2.21 -30.88
CA LEU A 326 -9.55 -3.44 -30.77
C LEU A 326 -10.33 -3.75 -32.06
N SER A 327 -10.75 -5.01 -32.20
CA SER A 327 -11.70 -5.41 -33.24
C SER A 327 -13.03 -4.67 -33.13
N ARG A 328 -13.83 -4.67 -34.20
CA ARG A 328 -15.17 -4.06 -34.19
C ARG A 328 -16.05 -4.63 -33.07
N SER A 329 -15.99 -5.95 -32.85
CA SER A 329 -16.73 -6.64 -31.79
C SER A 329 -16.21 -6.29 -30.40
N GLY A 330 -14.88 -6.27 -30.22
CA GLY A 330 -14.25 -5.86 -28.97
C GLY A 330 -14.63 -4.44 -28.56
N ARG A 331 -14.69 -3.50 -29.50
CA ARG A 331 -15.15 -2.11 -29.22
C ARG A 331 -16.59 -2.03 -28.77
N VAL A 332 -17.51 -2.82 -29.36
CA VAL A 332 -18.92 -2.83 -28.93
C VAL A 332 -19.04 -3.33 -27.49
N ILE A 333 -18.33 -4.40 -27.13
CA ILE A 333 -18.32 -4.95 -25.78
C ILE A 333 -17.71 -3.96 -24.79
N GLY A 334 -16.56 -3.38 -25.15
CA GLY A 334 -15.92 -2.32 -24.38
C GLY A 334 -16.85 -1.13 -24.11
N GLN A 335 -17.66 -0.73 -25.09
CA GLN A 335 -18.62 0.37 -24.95
C GLN A 335 -19.80 0.01 -24.04
N VAL A 336 -20.26 -1.25 -24.05
CA VAL A 336 -21.26 -1.73 -23.09
C VAL A 336 -20.71 -1.67 -21.66
N ILE A 337 -19.47 -2.11 -21.45
CA ILE A 337 -18.79 -2.04 -20.15
C ILE A 337 -18.65 -0.58 -19.70
N ALA A 338 -18.21 0.31 -20.60
CA ALA A 338 -18.08 1.74 -20.34
C ALA A 338 -19.41 2.39 -19.90
N ASN A 339 -20.51 2.07 -20.59
CA ASN A 339 -21.85 2.57 -20.26
C ASN A 339 -22.34 2.03 -18.92
N ALA A 340 -22.11 0.74 -18.65
CA ALA A 340 -22.49 0.12 -17.38
C ALA A 340 -21.74 0.72 -16.19
N GLN A 341 -20.43 1.00 -16.34
CA GLN A 341 -19.64 1.68 -15.30
C GLN A 341 -20.08 3.12 -15.08
N THR A 342 -20.42 3.83 -16.15
CA THR A 342 -20.94 5.20 -16.05
C THR A 342 -22.28 5.23 -15.31
N ALA A 343 -23.16 4.25 -15.58
CA ALA A 343 -24.44 4.06 -14.91
C ALA A 343 -24.33 3.46 -13.49
N GLY A 344 -23.12 3.13 -13.02
CA GLY A 344 -22.88 2.56 -11.69
C GLY A 344 -23.40 1.14 -11.51
N GLN A 345 -23.58 0.39 -12.60
CA GLN A 345 -24.13 -0.95 -12.54
C GLN A 345 -23.12 -1.96 -12.00
N GLY A 346 -23.56 -2.80 -11.07
CA GLY A 346 -22.69 -3.73 -10.35
C GLY A 346 -22.21 -4.94 -11.16
N HIS A 347 -22.78 -5.19 -12.33
CA HIS A 347 -22.63 -6.45 -13.07
C HIS A 347 -21.20 -6.77 -13.54
N PHE A 348 -20.31 -5.76 -13.64
CA PHE A 348 -18.94 -5.94 -14.13
C PHE A 348 -17.86 -5.78 -13.04
N ARG A 349 -18.25 -5.52 -11.78
CA ARG A 349 -17.33 -5.14 -10.70
C ARG A 349 -16.26 -6.19 -10.41
N ASP A 350 -16.63 -7.47 -10.48
CA ASP A 350 -15.71 -8.58 -10.20
C ASP A 350 -14.78 -8.90 -11.39
N MET A 351 -15.11 -8.44 -12.59
CA MET A 351 -14.32 -8.68 -13.81
C MET A 351 -13.32 -7.55 -14.10
N LEU A 352 -13.64 -6.33 -13.68
CA LEU A 352 -12.82 -5.14 -13.95
C LEU A 352 -11.37 -5.25 -13.48
N PRO A 353 -11.04 -5.67 -12.24
CA PRO A 353 -9.66 -5.72 -11.79
C PRO A 353 -8.76 -6.61 -12.66
N ARG A 354 -9.34 -7.61 -13.33
CA ARG A 354 -8.63 -8.56 -14.20
C ARG A 354 -8.48 -8.04 -15.63
N LEU A 355 -9.49 -7.33 -16.14
CA LEU A 355 -9.43 -6.67 -17.45
C LEU A 355 -8.46 -5.49 -17.46
N VAL A 356 -8.38 -4.76 -16.34
CA VAL A 356 -7.63 -3.51 -16.20
C VAL A 356 -6.17 -3.75 -15.78
N GLY A 357 -5.83 -4.99 -15.39
CA GLY A 357 -4.47 -5.42 -15.08
C GLY A 357 -3.49 -5.30 -16.26
N PRO A 358 -2.30 -5.94 -16.21
CA PRO A 358 -1.27 -5.84 -17.25
C PRO A 358 -1.64 -6.63 -18.52
N VAL A 359 -2.87 -6.47 -19.02
CA VAL A 359 -3.38 -7.06 -20.25
C VAL A 359 -2.95 -6.18 -21.41
N GLN A 360 -2.22 -6.76 -22.36
CA GLN A 360 -1.82 -6.08 -23.60
C GLN A 360 -2.98 -6.12 -24.61
N HIS A 361 -2.93 -5.27 -25.64
CA HIS A 361 -4.07 -5.07 -26.55
C HIS A 361 -4.61 -6.36 -27.20
N GLY A 362 -3.73 -7.31 -27.55
CA GLY A 362 -4.14 -8.61 -28.14
C GLY A 362 -4.87 -9.51 -27.15
N ASP A 363 -4.46 -9.49 -25.88
CA ASP A 363 -5.07 -10.29 -24.82
C ASP A 363 -6.44 -9.71 -24.41
N LEU A 364 -6.64 -8.40 -24.57
CA LEU A 364 -7.91 -7.73 -24.29
C LEU A 364 -9.00 -8.12 -25.28
N ASP A 365 -8.68 -8.18 -26.58
CA ASP A 365 -9.65 -8.59 -27.61
C ASP A 365 -10.05 -10.05 -27.43
N GLN A 366 -9.11 -10.92 -27.04
CA GLN A 366 -9.39 -12.31 -26.68
C GLN A 366 -10.26 -12.41 -25.41
N ALA A 367 -10.00 -11.59 -24.39
CA ALA A 367 -10.81 -11.53 -23.18
C ALA A 367 -12.24 -11.09 -23.47
N TYR A 368 -12.43 -10.08 -24.32
CA TYR A 368 -13.74 -9.65 -24.80
C TYR A 368 -14.41 -10.69 -25.68
N TYR A 369 -13.66 -11.36 -26.57
CA TYR A 369 -14.20 -12.43 -27.39
C TYR A 369 -14.71 -13.59 -26.53
N ASN A 370 -13.95 -14.03 -25.52
CA ASN A 370 -14.36 -15.05 -24.58
C ASN A 370 -15.60 -14.61 -23.77
N LEU A 371 -15.68 -13.34 -23.37
CA LEU A 371 -16.86 -12.78 -22.72
C LEU A 371 -18.10 -12.80 -23.64
N SER A 372 -17.93 -12.48 -24.92
CA SER A 372 -19.01 -12.52 -25.91
C SER A 372 -19.42 -13.94 -26.30
N GLY A 373 -18.48 -14.87 -26.39
CA GLY A 373 -18.70 -16.30 -26.67
C GLY A 373 -19.45 -16.97 -25.52
N ALA A 374 -19.06 -16.66 -24.28
CA ALA A 374 -19.78 -17.07 -23.08
C ALA A 374 -21.16 -16.40 -22.99
N GLY A 375 -21.28 -15.11 -23.34
CA GLY A 375 -22.55 -14.36 -23.29
C GLY A 375 -23.56 -14.77 -24.36
N THR A 376 -23.11 -15.05 -25.60
CA THR A 376 -23.97 -15.52 -26.69
C THR A 376 -24.48 -16.93 -26.45
N SER A 377 -23.61 -17.83 -25.99
CA SER A 377 -24.04 -19.18 -25.58
C SER A 377 -24.92 -19.16 -24.34
N ALA A 378 -24.71 -18.23 -23.39
CA ALA A 378 -25.61 -18.02 -22.24
C ALA A 378 -27.00 -17.55 -22.66
N VAL A 379 -27.10 -16.50 -23.49
CA VAL A 379 -28.40 -15.92 -23.88
C VAL A 379 -29.19 -16.90 -24.76
N SER A 380 -28.52 -17.60 -25.69
CA SER A 380 -29.18 -18.61 -26.50
C SER A 380 -29.65 -19.80 -25.65
N THR A 381 -28.83 -20.29 -24.73
CA THR A 381 -29.25 -21.40 -23.83
C THR A 381 -30.34 -20.98 -22.86
N VAL A 382 -30.36 -19.73 -22.38
CA VAL A 382 -31.44 -19.24 -21.48
C VAL A 382 -32.80 -19.25 -22.18
N GLY A 383 -32.88 -18.74 -23.42
CA GLY A 383 -34.12 -18.79 -24.20
C GLY A 383 -34.59 -20.23 -24.45
N THR A 384 -33.67 -21.12 -24.80
CA THR A 384 -33.98 -22.55 -25.00
C THR A 384 -34.35 -23.24 -23.68
N GLN A 385 -33.71 -22.89 -22.56
CA GLN A 385 -34.00 -23.45 -21.24
C GLN A 385 -35.34 -23.00 -20.70
N MET A 386 -35.72 -21.72 -20.88
CA MET A 386 -37.07 -21.24 -20.56
C MET A 386 -38.13 -21.96 -21.38
N SER A 387 -37.90 -22.09 -22.68
CA SER A 387 -38.81 -22.83 -23.56
C SER A 387 -38.92 -24.30 -23.15
N ASN A 388 -37.80 -24.96 -22.83
CA ASN A 388 -37.81 -26.35 -22.38
C ASN A 388 -38.46 -26.52 -21.00
N ALA A 389 -38.24 -25.61 -20.04
CA ALA A 389 -38.88 -25.64 -18.74
C ALA A 389 -40.40 -25.46 -18.85
N PHE A 390 -40.84 -24.54 -19.72
CA PHE A 390 -42.25 -24.35 -20.05
C PHE A 390 -42.86 -25.58 -20.73
N MET A 391 -42.20 -26.14 -21.75
CA MET A 391 -42.64 -27.38 -22.39
C MET A 391 -42.68 -28.57 -21.42
N THR A 392 -41.73 -28.63 -20.48
CA THR A 392 -41.73 -29.65 -19.43
C THR A 392 -42.88 -29.45 -18.44
N SER A 393 -43.26 -28.21 -18.11
CA SER A 393 -44.46 -27.95 -17.30
C SER A 393 -45.77 -28.33 -18.00
N LEU A 394 -45.84 -28.13 -19.32
CA LEU A 394 -46.97 -28.59 -20.14
C LEU A 394 -47.11 -30.12 -20.13
N VAL A 395 -46.00 -30.84 -20.05
CA VAL A 395 -45.98 -32.33 -20.05
C VAL A 395 -46.10 -32.91 -18.64
N ARG A 396 -45.50 -32.27 -17.61
CA ARG A 396 -45.51 -32.72 -16.20
C ARG A 396 -46.65 -32.13 -15.40
N GLN A 397 -47.83 -32.05 -16.00
CA GLN A 397 -49.05 -31.60 -15.34
C GLN A 397 -49.20 -32.23 -13.94
N PRO A 398 -49.78 -31.51 -12.96
CA PRO A 398 -50.25 -32.12 -11.73
C PRO A 398 -51.49 -32.97 -12.01
N GLY A 399 -51.28 -34.11 -12.66
CA GLY A 399 -52.32 -35.08 -13.02
C GLY A 399 -52.57 -36.07 -11.89
N GLY A 400 -53.09 -35.58 -10.77
CA GLY A 400 -53.81 -36.43 -9.81
C GLY A 400 -55.18 -36.79 -10.39
N SER A 401 -55.22 -37.87 -11.15
CA SER A 401 -56.38 -38.69 -11.54
C SER A 401 -57.78 -38.20 -11.11
N ASP A 402 -58.50 -37.50 -12.00
CA ASP A 402 -59.94 -37.64 -12.08
C ASP A 402 -60.40 -37.67 -13.54
N ARG A 403 -60.82 -38.84 -14.03
CA ARG A 403 -61.12 -39.08 -15.45
C ARG A 403 -62.44 -38.47 -15.93
N ASN A 404 -63.16 -37.76 -15.05
CA ASN A 404 -64.47 -37.16 -15.32
C ASN A 404 -64.46 -35.64 -15.50
N GLN A 405 -63.32 -34.96 -15.35
CA GLN A 405 -63.24 -33.50 -15.58
C GLN A 405 -62.97 -33.19 -17.06
N THR A 406 -63.87 -32.41 -17.67
CA THR A 406 -63.79 -31.98 -19.08
C THR A 406 -62.90 -30.77 -19.30
N TRP A 407 -62.63 -29.99 -18.24
CA TRP A 407 -61.75 -28.81 -18.26
C TRP A 407 -60.97 -28.71 -16.95
N ASN A 408 -59.73 -28.23 -17.03
CA ASN A 408 -58.83 -28.04 -15.90
C ASN A 408 -58.10 -26.69 -16.01
N LEU A 409 -57.88 -26.05 -14.87
CA LEU A 409 -57.07 -24.83 -14.73
C LEU A 409 -55.92 -25.14 -13.77
N TRP A 410 -54.69 -24.87 -14.19
CA TRP A 410 -53.50 -25.14 -13.40
C TRP A 410 -52.54 -23.96 -13.39
N GLY A 411 -51.73 -23.91 -12.34
CA GLY A 411 -50.62 -22.99 -12.18
C GLY A 411 -49.39 -23.71 -11.65
N GLN A 412 -48.22 -23.33 -12.14
CA GLN A 412 -46.97 -23.99 -11.79
C GLN A 412 -45.80 -23.00 -11.73
N ASP A 413 -45.00 -23.10 -10.67
CA ASP A 413 -43.74 -22.39 -10.58
C ASP A 413 -42.68 -23.08 -11.45
N LEU A 414 -41.96 -22.26 -12.23
CA LEU A 414 -40.86 -22.66 -13.08
C LEU A 414 -39.54 -22.27 -12.41
N GLY A 415 -38.69 -23.26 -12.16
CA GLY A 415 -37.38 -23.05 -11.54
C GLY A 415 -36.32 -23.86 -12.24
N GLY A 416 -35.13 -23.28 -12.41
CA GLY A 416 -34.02 -23.95 -13.08
C GLY A 416 -32.68 -23.39 -12.64
N LEU A 417 -31.73 -24.29 -12.39
CA LEU A 417 -30.33 -23.95 -12.20
C LEU A 417 -29.55 -24.66 -13.29
N SER A 418 -28.78 -23.91 -14.09
CA SER A 418 -27.89 -24.51 -15.07
C SER A 418 -26.49 -23.97 -14.84
N GLN A 419 -25.51 -24.88 -14.89
CA GLN A 419 -24.10 -24.56 -14.80
C GLN A 419 -23.41 -25.02 -16.06
N THR A 420 -22.70 -24.11 -16.74
CA THR A 420 -21.93 -24.42 -17.93
C THR A 420 -20.47 -24.07 -17.67
N SER A 421 -19.58 -25.05 -17.82
CA SER A 421 -18.12 -24.87 -17.73
C SER A 421 -17.49 -25.04 -19.11
N ASN A 422 -16.58 -24.16 -19.50
CA ASN A 422 -15.74 -24.34 -20.70
C ASN A 422 -14.33 -24.85 -20.30
N ARG A 423 -13.51 -25.37 -21.25
CA ARG A 423 -12.07 -25.75 -21.03
C ARG A 423 -11.10 -24.89 -21.91
N GLY A 424 -10.01 -24.32 -21.35
CA GLY A 424 -9.24 -23.17 -21.92
C GLY A 424 -8.64 -22.16 -20.88
N VAL A 425 -7.88 -21.15 -21.32
CA VAL A 425 -7.24 -20.13 -20.43
C VAL A 425 -8.22 -19.01 -20.09
N GLY A 426 -8.36 -18.67 -18.80
CA GLY A 426 -9.27 -17.63 -18.32
C GLY A 426 -10.75 -18.04 -18.41
N MET A 427 -11.21 -18.95 -17.55
CA MET A 427 -12.58 -19.46 -17.68
C MET A 427 -13.33 -19.53 -16.38
N GLY A 428 -14.54 -18.97 -16.38
CA GLY A 428 -15.51 -19.12 -15.31
C GLY A 428 -16.61 -20.13 -15.59
N THR A 429 -17.18 -20.67 -14.52
CA THR A 429 -18.44 -21.40 -14.54
C THR A 429 -19.56 -20.39 -14.66
N LEU A 430 -20.35 -20.46 -15.73
CA LEU A 430 -21.58 -19.69 -15.85
C LEU A 430 -22.68 -20.43 -15.07
N SER A 431 -23.21 -19.80 -14.02
CA SER A 431 -24.39 -20.26 -13.31
C SER A 431 -25.59 -19.40 -13.71
N THR A 432 -26.59 -19.99 -14.34
CA THR A 432 -27.88 -19.35 -14.61
C THR A 432 -28.92 -19.82 -13.61
N ARG A 433 -29.68 -18.86 -13.06
CA ARG A 433 -30.88 -19.13 -12.25
C ARG A 433 -32.11 -18.64 -13.00
N LEU A 434 -33.08 -19.54 -13.15
CA LEU A 434 -34.37 -19.32 -13.76
C LEU A 434 -35.44 -19.32 -12.67
N GLY A 435 -36.33 -18.33 -12.69
CA GLY A 435 -37.51 -18.29 -11.84
C GLY A 435 -38.69 -17.68 -12.59
N GLY A 436 -39.82 -18.37 -12.65
CA GLY A 436 -41.02 -17.91 -13.35
C GLY A 436 -42.27 -18.64 -12.90
N GLN A 437 -43.40 -18.25 -13.48
CA GLN A 437 -44.71 -18.84 -13.22
C GLN A 437 -45.40 -19.11 -14.55
N ALA A 438 -46.05 -20.27 -14.65
CA ALA A 438 -46.92 -20.63 -15.76
C ALA A 438 -48.35 -20.82 -15.26
N LEU A 439 -49.31 -20.39 -16.07
CA LEU A 439 -50.74 -20.60 -15.89
C LEU A 439 -51.30 -21.19 -17.17
N GLY A 440 -52.14 -22.21 -17.07
CA GLY A 440 -52.73 -22.87 -18.22
C GLY A 440 -54.13 -23.39 -17.98
N ILE A 441 -54.92 -23.41 -19.04
CA ILE A 441 -56.24 -24.03 -19.10
C ILE A 441 -56.22 -25.12 -20.17
N ASP A 442 -56.74 -26.28 -19.84
CA ASP A 442 -56.85 -27.41 -20.77
C ASP A 442 -58.25 -28.02 -20.73
N ALA A 443 -58.62 -28.59 -21.86
CA ALA A 443 -59.88 -29.27 -22.13
C ALA A 443 -59.58 -30.67 -22.62
N ARG A 444 -60.45 -31.61 -22.26
CA ARG A 444 -60.42 -32.97 -22.78
C ARG A 444 -61.71 -33.24 -23.59
N PRO A 445 -61.72 -32.95 -24.90
CA PRO A 445 -62.90 -33.10 -25.75
C PRO A 445 -63.35 -34.56 -25.91
N ASP A 446 -62.40 -35.50 -25.81
CA ASP A 446 -62.64 -36.94 -25.85
C ASP A 446 -61.60 -37.70 -24.99
N LYS A 447 -61.74 -39.01 -24.85
CA LYS A 447 -60.90 -39.84 -23.98
C LYS A 447 -59.42 -39.90 -24.38
N ASP A 448 -59.07 -39.51 -25.61
CA ASP A 448 -57.72 -39.62 -26.18
C ASP A 448 -57.11 -38.25 -26.54
N THR A 449 -57.89 -37.16 -26.48
CA THR A 449 -57.48 -35.82 -26.89
C THR A 449 -57.46 -34.85 -25.72
N LEU A 450 -56.32 -34.18 -25.50
CA LEU A 450 -56.18 -33.04 -24.59
C LEU A 450 -55.72 -31.82 -25.37
N ALA A 451 -56.43 -30.71 -25.25
CA ALA A 451 -56.10 -29.45 -25.91
C ALA A 451 -56.14 -28.30 -24.90
N GLY A 452 -55.15 -27.41 -24.90
CA GLY A 452 -55.08 -26.34 -23.91
C GLY A 452 -54.23 -25.16 -24.35
N LEU A 453 -54.34 -24.08 -23.60
CA LEU A 453 -53.59 -22.83 -23.77
C LEU A 453 -52.90 -22.51 -22.45
N ALA A 454 -51.63 -22.13 -22.51
CA ALA A 454 -50.87 -21.69 -21.35
C ALA A 454 -50.02 -20.48 -21.67
N VAL A 455 -49.81 -19.64 -20.65
CA VAL A 455 -48.95 -18.47 -20.67
C VAL A 455 -47.96 -18.59 -19.52
N SER A 456 -46.72 -18.18 -19.74
CA SER A 456 -45.73 -18.10 -18.67
C SER A 456 -45.00 -16.76 -18.67
N VAL A 457 -44.59 -16.34 -17.48
CA VAL A 457 -43.76 -15.15 -17.24
C VAL A 457 -42.60 -15.55 -16.36
N GLY A 458 -41.40 -15.05 -16.63
CA GLY A 458 -40.23 -15.43 -15.86
C GLY A 458 -39.11 -14.41 -15.92
N SER A 459 -38.23 -14.51 -14.94
CA SER A 459 -37.02 -13.72 -14.79
C SER A 459 -35.81 -14.64 -14.74
N THR A 460 -34.68 -14.13 -15.22
CA THR A 460 -33.42 -14.88 -15.25
C THR A 460 -32.30 -14.05 -14.69
N SER A 461 -31.49 -14.66 -13.83
CA SER A 461 -30.24 -14.06 -13.38
C SER A 461 -29.08 -14.98 -13.77
N PHE A 462 -27.94 -14.38 -14.09
CA PHE A 462 -26.72 -15.12 -14.39
C PHE A 462 -25.59 -14.60 -13.51
N SER A 463 -24.72 -15.51 -13.09
CA SER A 463 -23.45 -15.20 -12.45
C SER A 463 -22.36 -16.02 -13.12
N THR A 464 -21.15 -15.47 -13.15
CA THR A 464 -19.96 -16.23 -13.57
C THR A 464 -19.05 -16.37 -12.37
N SER A 465 -18.56 -17.58 -12.09
CA SER A 465 -17.60 -17.82 -11.00
C SER A 465 -16.26 -18.28 -11.54
N ASN A 466 -15.18 -17.73 -10.98
CA ASN A 466 -13.76 -18.10 -11.13
C ASN A 466 -13.20 -18.21 -12.54
N TRP A 467 -12.57 -17.16 -13.07
CA TRP A 467 -11.50 -17.35 -14.08
C TRP A 467 -10.25 -17.84 -13.33
N VAL A 468 -9.86 -19.10 -13.48
CA VAL A 468 -8.59 -19.59 -12.92
C VAL A 468 -7.43 -19.09 -13.79
N ASN A 469 -6.35 -18.68 -13.10
CA ASN A 469 -5.12 -18.03 -13.56
C ASN A 469 -4.59 -18.48 -14.92
#